data_AF-A0A950CWF6-F1
#
_entry.id   AF-A0A950CWF6-F1
#
_cell.length_a   1.000
_cell.length_b   1.000
_cell.length_c   1.000
_cell.angle_alpha   90.00
_cell.angle_beta   90.00
_cell.angle_gamma   90.00
#
_symmetry.space_group_name_H-M   'P 1'
#
loop_
_entity.id
_entity.type
_entity.pdbx_description
1 polymer ?
#
loop_
_entity_poly.entity_id
_entity_poly.type
_entity_poly.pdbx_seq_one_letter_code
_entity_poly.pdbx_strand_id
1 'polypeptide(L)' 'MLSIEFCDGGPKLEVAVEPGQVDWDEPSDRPHRAVNIGAVPYEEVTVFFLSAPDDIPQPDAT' A
#
# COMPACT_ATOMS: atom_id res chain seq x y z
N MET A 1 11.04 -6.18 -3.45
CA MET A 1 9.93 -7.09 -3.77
C MET A 1 8.99 -7.09 -2.59
N LEU A 2 7.72 -6.83 -2.85
CA LEU A 2 6.66 -6.89 -1.85
C LEU A 2 5.76 -8.10 -2.13
N SER A 3 5.34 -8.78 -1.08
CA SER A 3 4.25 -9.75 -1.11
C SER A 3 3.02 -9.12 -0.48
N ILE A 4 1.96 -8.96 -1.27
CA ILE A 4 0.65 -8.51 -0.80
C ILE A 4 -0.13 -9.73 -0.30
N GLU A 5 -0.46 -9.72 0.99
CA GLU A 5 -1.19 -10.79 1.66
C GLU A 5 -2.56 -10.29 2.10
N PHE A 6 -3.63 -10.94 1.62
CA PHE A 6 -5.00 -10.57 1.95
C PHE A 6 -5.48 -11.25 3.23
N CYS A 7 -6.24 -10.51 4.04
CA CYS A 7 -6.75 -11.01 5.32
C CYS A 7 -7.73 -12.18 5.16
N ASP A 8 -8.40 -12.28 4.01
CA ASP A 8 -9.32 -13.37 3.66
C ASP A 8 -8.61 -14.68 3.27
N GLY A 9 -7.27 -14.70 3.24
CA GLY A 9 -6.48 -15.88 2.87
C GLY A 9 -6.46 -16.16 1.37
N GLY A 10 -6.91 -15.22 0.53
CA GLY A 10 -6.83 -15.37 -0.92
C GLY A 10 -5.39 -15.34 -1.46
N PRO A 11 -5.23 -15.51 -2.79
CA PRO A 11 -3.91 -15.59 -3.42
C PRO A 11 -3.07 -14.36 -3.14
N LYS A 12 -1.79 -14.58 -2.84
CA LYS A 12 -0.81 -13.50 -2.68
C LYS A 12 -0.48 -12.87 -4.02
N LEU A 13 -0.13 -11.59 -4.01
CA LEU A 13 0.42 -10.89 -5.17
C LEU A 13 1.87 -10.51 -4.90
N GLU A 14 2.73 -10.69 -5.91
CA GLU A 14 4.11 -10.24 -5.86
C GLU A 14 4.25 -8.95 -6.67
N VAL A 15 4.82 -7.92 -6.05
CA VAL A 15 5.00 -6.60 -6.65
C VAL A 15 6.49 -6.25 -6.62
N ALA A 16 7.06 -6.09 -7.83
CA ALA A 16 8.39 -5.55 -7.98
C ALA A 16 8.33 -4.03 -7.79
N VAL A 17 9.17 -3.51 -6.90
CA VAL A 17 9.32 -2.06 -6.64
C VAL A 17 10.76 -1.67 -6.86
N GLU A 18 10.99 -0.57 -7.55
CA GLU A 18 12.31 -0.03 -7.86
C GLU A 18 12.62 1.24 -7.06
N PRO A 19 13.90 1.51 -6.74
CA PRO A 19 14.28 2.75 -6.07
C PRO A 19 13.86 3.99 -6.87
N GLY A 20 13.14 4.90 -6.22
CA GLY A 20 12.64 6.13 -6.84
C GLY A 20 11.36 5.98 -7.67
N GLN A 21 10.75 4.80 -7.65
CA GLN A 21 9.42 4.57 -8.25
C GLN A 21 8.37 5.45 -7.56
N VAL A 22 7.49 6.04 -8.37
CA VAL A 22 6.38 6.90 -7.94
C VAL A 22 5.17 6.54 -8.78
N ASP A 23 4.14 6.00 -8.14
CA ASP A 23 2.90 5.57 -8.79
C ASP A 23 1.67 6.09 -8.05
N TRP A 24 0.54 6.08 -8.75
CA TRP A 24 -0.78 6.33 -8.20
C TRP A 24 -1.64 5.08 -8.37
N ASP A 25 -2.06 4.49 -7.26
CA ASP A 25 -2.93 3.31 -7.26
C ASP A 25 -4.34 3.69 -6.79
N GLU A 26 -5.35 3.08 -7.42
CA GLU A 26 -6.73 3.18 -6.95
C GLU A 26 -6.87 2.36 -5.65
N PRO A 27 -7.38 2.95 -4.55
CA PRO A 27 -7.54 2.23 -3.30
C PRO A 27 -8.52 1.06 -3.47
N SER A 28 -8.12 -0.11 -2.98
CA SER A 28 -8.98 -1.28 -2.86
C SER A 28 -9.63 -1.33 -1.48
N ASP A 29 -10.89 -1.76 -1.43
CA ASP A 29 -11.62 -2.06 -0.20
C ASP A 29 -11.21 -3.41 0.44
N ARG A 30 -10.32 -4.17 -0.19
CA ARG A 30 -9.89 -5.48 0.29
C ARG A 30 -8.73 -5.35 1.28
N PRO A 31 -8.93 -5.65 2.57
CA PRO A 31 -7.88 -5.50 3.57
C PRO A 31 -6.70 -6.42 3.29
N HIS A 32 -5.50 -5.86 3.32
CA HIS A 32 -4.25 -6.55 3.02
C HIS A 32 -3.09 -5.97 3.83
N ARG A 33 -1.98 -6.72 3.86
CA ARG A 33 -0.69 -6.22 4.32
C ARG A 33 0.36 -6.44 3.24
N ALA A 34 1.25 -5.46 3.05
CA ALA A 34 2.44 -5.62 2.24
C ALA A 34 3.61 -6.10 3.12
N VAL A 35 4.29 -7.17 2.69
CA VAL A 35 5.45 -7.74 3.38
C VAL A 35 6.68 -7.58 2.49
N ASN A 36 7.71 -6.90 2.98
CA ASN A 36 9.00 -6.87 2.29
C ASN A 36 9.65 -8.27 2.34
N ILE A 37 9.68 -8.94 1.20
CA ILE A 37 10.33 -10.25 1.01
C ILE A 37 11.65 -10.13 0.23
N GLY A 38 12.08 -8.90 -0.07
CA GLY A 38 13.34 -8.61 -0.75
C GLY A 38 14.56 -8.71 0.17
N ALA A 39 15.75 -8.70 -0.44
CA ALA A 39 17.03 -8.75 0.28
C ALA A 39 17.52 -7.37 0.79
N VAL A 40 16.79 -6.29 0.47
CA VAL A 40 17.17 -4.92 0.83
C VAL A 40 16.05 -4.26 1.65
N PRO A 41 16.38 -3.28 2.51
CA PRO A 41 15.37 -2.45 3.18
C PRO A 41 14.43 -1.81 2.16
N TYR A 42 13.17 -1.66 2.56
CA TYR A 42 12.13 -0.99 1.79
C TYR A 42 11.66 0.22 2.59
N GLU A 43 11.59 1.37 1.93
CA GLU A 43 11.06 2.61 2.48
C GLU A 43 10.01 3.14 1.52
N GLU A 44 8.89 3.60 2.06
CA GLU A 44 7.78 4.17 1.31
C GLU A 44 7.33 5.47 1.96
N VAL A 45 7.01 6.45 1.12
CA VAL A 45 6.37 7.69 1.55
C VAL A 45 5.01 7.78 0.86
N THR A 46 3.96 7.51 1.61
CA THR A 46 2.58 7.61 1.13
C THR A 46 2.06 9.04 1.38
N VAL A 47 1.50 9.67 0.34
CA VAL A 47 0.90 11.01 0.43
C VAL A 47 -0.58 10.93 0.10
N PHE A 48 -1.42 11.38 1.02
CA PHE A 48 -2.86 11.49 0.82
C PHE A 48 -3.23 12.93 0.48
N PHE A 49 -3.99 13.11 -0.60
CA PHE A 49 -4.60 14.39 -0.94
C PHE A 49 -6.06 14.38 -0.50
N LEU A 50 -6.46 15.41 0.25
CA LEU A 50 -7.85 15.63 0.59
C LEU A 50 -8.64 16.03 -0.65
N SER A 51 -9.88 15.53 -0.77
CA SER A 51 -10.79 15.99 -1.82
C SER A 51 -11.38 17.37 -1.49
N ALA A 52 -11.58 17.66 -0.20
CA ALA A 52 -12.00 18.96 0.33
C ALA A 52 -11.23 19.36 1.60
N PRO A 53 -11.14 20.65 1.95
CA PRO A 53 -10.40 21.12 3.13
C PRO A 53 -10.83 20.51 4.48
N ASP A 54 -12.09 20.07 4.58
CA ASP A 54 -12.68 19.53 5.81
C ASP A 54 -12.66 18.00 5.87
N ASP A 55 -12.07 17.32 4.88
CA ASP A 55 -11.95 15.85 4.86
C ASP A 55 -10.90 15.35 5.87
N ILE A 56 -11.07 14.10 6.31
CA ILE A 56 -10.13 13.44 7.22
C ILE A 56 -8.92 12.91 6.40
N PRO A 57 -7.68 13.35 6.68
CA PRO A 57 -6.49 12.96 5.89
C PRO A 57 -6.19 11.47 5.81
N GLN A 58 -6.60 10.73 6.84
CA GLN A 58 -6.49 9.28 6.88
C GLN A 58 -7.57 8.76 7.85
N PRO A 59 -8.69 8.21 7.36
CA PRO A 59 -9.72 7.65 8.23
C PRO A 59 -9.16 6.45 9.02
N ASP A 60 -9.69 6.24 10.23
CA ASP A 60 -9.26 5.13 11.08
C ASP A 60 -9.49 3.78 10.39
N ALA A 61 -8.55 2.86 10.56
CA ALA A 61 -8.72 1.48 10.15
C ALA A 61 -9.75 0.80 11.09
N THR A 62 -11.01 0.72 10.65
CA THR A 62 -12.09 0.00 11.35
C THR A 62 -11.99 -1.51 11.17
#